data_AF-A0A352D8B3-F1
#
_entry.id   AF-A0A352D8B3-F1
#
_cell.length_a   1.000
_cell.length_b   1.000
_cell.length_c   1.000
_cell.angle_alpha   90.00
_cell.angle_beta   90.00
_cell.angle_gamma   90.00
#
_symmetry.space_group_name_H-M   'P 1'
#
loop_
_entity.id
_entity.type
_entity.pdbx_description
1 polymer ?
#
loop_
_entity_poly.entity_id
_entity_poly.type
_entity_poly.pdbx_seq_one_letter_code
_entity_poly.pdbx_strand_id
1 'polypeptide(L)' 'DGAKSGCALKVASSADSAIRAAYMAVNGEGITELEGFIGATGEETIKNIARISKFGMDKVDRIILDIMAAKGHG' A
#
# COMPACT_ATOMS: atom_id res chain seq x y z
N ASP A 1 -15.66 -5.44 -17.94
CA ASP A 1 -14.59 -4.44 -18.05
C ASP A 1 -15.05 -3.11 -17.48
N GLY A 2 -15.17 -3.04 -16.15
CA GLY A 2 -15.79 -1.90 -15.49
C GLY A 2 -14.90 -1.45 -14.34
N ALA A 3 -14.31 -0.27 -14.47
CA ALA A 3 -13.79 0.45 -13.32
C ALA A 3 -14.99 0.82 -12.41
N LYS A 4 -15.48 -0.15 -11.62
CA LYS A 4 -16.34 0.15 -10.46
C LYS A 4 -15.63 1.23 -9.63
N SER A 5 -16.40 2.06 -8.93
CA SER A 5 -15.91 3.19 -8.11
C SER A 5 -14.65 2.86 -7.30
N GLY A 6 -14.53 1.63 -6.76
CA GLY A 6 -13.35 1.17 -6.04
C GLY A 6 -12.05 1.10 -6.86
N CYS A 7 -12.07 0.63 -8.11
CA CYS A 7 -10.86 0.56 -8.93
C CYS A 7 -10.40 1.96 -9.37
N ALA A 8 -11.34 2.83 -9.74
CA ALA A 8 -11.06 4.22 -10.06
C ALA A 8 -10.46 4.97 -8.85
N LEU A 9 -11.04 4.77 -7.66
CA LEU A 9 -10.54 5.35 -6.42
C LEU A 9 -9.10 4.90 -6.12
N LYS A 10 -8.80 3.60 -6.23
CA LYS A 10 -7.45 3.06 -6.01
C LYS A 10 -6.41 3.69 -6.93
N VAL A 11 -6.72 3.85 -8.21
CA VAL A 11 -5.83 4.51 -9.18
C VAL A 11 -5.65 5.98 -8.83
N ALA A 12 -6.75 6.70 -8.56
CA ALA A 12 -6.68 8.11 -8.20
C ALA A 12 -5.82 8.36 -6.95
N SER A 13 -6.02 7.56 -5.89
CA SER A 13 -5.21 7.66 -4.66
C SER A 13 -3.72 7.34 -4.90
N SER A 14 -3.42 6.40 -5.80
CA SER A 14 -2.04 6.05 -6.14
C SER A 14 -1.36 7.19 -6.90
N ALA A 15 -2.05 7.81 -7.85
CA ALA A 15 -1.56 8.97 -8.60
C ALA A 15 -1.31 10.18 -7.68
N ASP A 16 -2.25 10.47 -6.78
CA ASP A 16 -2.12 11.55 -5.79
C ASP A 16 -0.90 11.33 -4.88
N SER A 17 -0.73 10.10 -4.36
CA SER A 17 0.42 9.74 -3.52
C SER A 17 1.75 9.90 -4.25
N ALA A 18 1.81 9.54 -5.53
CA ALA A 18 3.03 9.68 -6.34
C ALA A 18 3.40 11.16 -6.57
N ILE A 19 2.42 12.01 -6.89
CA ILE A 19 2.63 13.46 -7.05
C ILE A 19 3.12 14.06 -5.73
N ARG A 20 2.49 13.69 -4.61
CA ARG A 20 2.87 14.17 -3.29
C ARG A 20 4.29 13.74 -2.88
N ALA A 21 4.66 12.48 -3.14
CA ALA A 21 6.01 12.00 -2.89
C ALA A 21 7.05 12.76 -3.72
N ALA A 22 6.77 13.01 -5.00
CA ALA A 22 7.65 13.80 -5.86
C ALA A 22 7.80 15.25 -5.36
N TYR A 23 6.70 15.87 -4.94
CA TYR A 23 6.72 17.22 -4.38
C TYR A 23 7.56 17.28 -3.08
N MET A 24 7.40 16.32 -2.16
CA MET A 24 8.22 16.24 -0.96
C MET A 24 9.70 16.07 -1.30
N ALA A 25 10.03 15.16 -2.21
CA ALA A 25 11.42 14.90 -2.62
C ALA A 25 12.09 16.14 -3.23
N VAL A 26 11.37 16.91 -4.06
CA VAL A 26 11.88 18.18 -4.63
C VAL A 26 12.16 19.22 -3.54
N ASN A 27 11.43 19.18 -2.43
CA ASN A 27 11.64 20.06 -1.27
C ASN A 27 12.64 19.50 -0.24
N GLY A 28 13.30 18.37 -0.53
CA GLY A 28 14.25 17.73 0.40
C GLY A 28 13.58 17.07 1.61
N GLU A 29 12.28 16.79 1.51
CA GLU A 29 11.50 16.12 2.55
C GLU A 29 11.25 14.66 2.17
N GLY A 30 11.31 13.76 3.15
CA GLY A 30 11.06 12.35 2.91
C GLY A 30 11.27 11.53 4.18
N ILE A 31 10.82 10.27 4.10
CA ILE A 31 11.12 9.24 5.09
C ILE A 31 12.46 8.59 4.77
N THR A 32 13.19 8.24 5.81
CA THR A 32 14.54 7.66 5.75
C THR A 32 14.50 6.15 5.99
N GLU A 33 15.63 5.48 5.75
CA GLU A 33 15.82 4.05 6.06
C GLU A 33 15.72 3.72 7.57
N LEU A 34 15.68 4.74 8.43
CA LEU A 34 15.50 4.58 9.88
C LEU A 34 14.02 4.37 10.26
N GLU A 35 13.10 4.50 9.30
CA GLU A 35 11.67 4.51 9.54
C GLU A 35 10.97 3.30 8.92
N GLY A 36 10.28 2.52 9.75
CA GLY A 36 9.38 1.45 9.30
C GLY A 36 10.07 0.35 8.49
N PHE A 37 9.60 0.13 7.26
CA PHE A 37 10.11 -0.91 6.35
C PHE A 37 10.96 -0.33 5.19
N ILE A 38 11.28 0.96 5.24
CA ILE A 38 12.06 1.63 4.19
C ILE A 38 13.51 1.12 4.22
N GLY A 39 14.06 0.84 3.04
CA GLY A 39 15.46 0.47 2.85
C GLY A 39 16.30 1.63 2.33
N ALA A 40 17.63 1.47 2.29
CA ALA A 40 18.52 2.52 1.81
C ALA A 40 18.37 2.78 0.30
N THR A 41 17.77 1.83 -0.43
CA THR A 41 17.36 2.00 -1.83
C THR A 41 15.89 1.63 -2.05
N GLY A 42 15.36 2.00 -3.22
CA GLY A 42 14.04 1.57 -3.66
C GLY A 42 13.92 0.04 -3.73
N GLU A 43 14.93 -0.66 -4.22
CA GLU A 43 14.97 -2.13 -4.31
C GLU A 43 14.95 -2.79 -2.94
N GLU A 44 15.67 -2.24 -1.96
CA GLU A 44 15.62 -2.75 -0.58
C GLU A 44 14.25 -2.55 0.05
N THR A 45 13.64 -1.39 -0.17
CA THR A 45 12.26 -1.12 0.26
C THR A 45 11.28 -2.11 -0.39
N ILE A 46 11.42 -2.38 -1.70
CA ILE A 46 10.60 -3.36 -2.42
C ILE A 46 10.80 -4.77 -1.86
N LYS A 47 12.03 -5.17 -1.52
CA LYS A 47 12.31 -6.47 -0.88
C LYS A 47 11.65 -6.57 0.50
N ASN A 48 11.68 -5.50 1.29
CA ASN A 48 11.01 -5.45 2.59
C ASN A 48 9.48 -5.58 2.43
N ILE A 49 8.89 -4.86 1.47
CA ILE A 49 7.46 -5.01 1.11
C ILE A 49 7.16 -6.44 0.68
N ALA A 50 7.98 -7.04 -0.19
CA ALA A 50 7.79 -8.41 -0.65
C ALA A 50 7.82 -9.42 0.50
N ARG A 51 8.70 -9.22 1.49
CA ARG A 51 8.75 -10.04 2.71
C ARG A 51 7.45 -9.91 3.51
N ILE A 52 6.98 -8.69 3.74
CA ILE A 52 5.71 -8.43 4.45
C ILE A 52 4.55 -9.09 3.69
N SER A 53 4.47 -8.91 2.38
CA SER A 53 3.45 -9.50 1.54
C SER A 53 3.45 -11.02 1.62
N LYS A 54 4.63 -11.65 1.51
CA LYS A 54 4.78 -13.10 1.53
C LYS A 54 4.36 -13.74 2.85
N PHE A 55 4.70 -13.12 3.98
CA PHE A 55 4.53 -13.74 5.30
C PHE A 55 3.37 -13.16 6.12
N GLY A 56 2.91 -11.95 5.81
CA GLY A 56 1.84 -11.27 6.54
C GLY A 56 0.46 -11.42 5.89
N MET A 57 0.39 -11.47 4.56
CA MET A 57 -0.89 -11.30 3.88
C MET A 57 -1.82 -12.51 3.97
N ASP A 58 -1.33 -13.73 4.20
CA ASP A 58 -2.22 -14.90 4.41
C ASP A 58 -3.14 -14.68 5.62
N LYS A 59 -2.59 -14.17 6.73
CA LYS A 59 -3.41 -13.86 7.93
C LYS A 59 -4.33 -12.66 7.69
N VAL A 60 -3.84 -11.62 7.01
CA VAL A 60 -4.63 -10.42 6.70
C VAL A 60 -5.82 -10.79 5.81
N ASP A 61 -5.62 -11.63 4.80
CA ASP A 61 -6.67 -12.05 3.86
C ASP A 61 -7.81 -12.78 4.57
N ARG A 62 -7.49 -13.70 5.48
CA ARG A 62 -8.51 -14.39 6.30
C ARG A 62 -9.34 -13.42 7.14
N ILE A 63 -8.69 -12.46 7.79
CA ILE A 63 -9.39 -11.43 8.59
C ILE A 63 -10.30 -10.58 7.68
N ILE A 64 -9.86 -10.23 6.48
CA ILE A 64 -10.69 -9.50 5.51
C ILE A 64 -11.94 -10.30 5.16
N LEU A 65 -11.78 -11.60 4.85
CA LEU A 65 -12.90 -12.49 4.53
C LEU A 65 -13.88 -12.62 5.70
N ASP A 66 -13.39 -12.73 6.94
CA ASP A 66 -14.24 -12.78 8.13
C ASP A 66 -15.08 -11.51 8.28
N ILE A 67 -14.47 -10.33 8.08
CA ILE A 67 -15.18 -9.04 8.10
C ILE A 67 -16.22 -8.96 6.97
N MET A 68 -15.89 -9.43 5.77
CA MET A 68 -16.81 -9.45 4.63
C MET A 68 -17.99 -10.38 4.88
N ALA A 69 -17.74 -11.59 5.41
CA ALA A 69 -18.77 -12.57 5.74
C ALA A 69 -19.74 -12.03 6.80
N ALA A 70 -19.23 -11.32 7.81
CA ALA A 70 -20.05 -10.67 8.84
C ALA A 70 -20.95 -9.55 8.28
N LYS A 71 -20.57 -8.91 7.16
CA LYS A 71 -21.39 -7.89 6.50
C LYS A 71 -22.44 -8.48 5.54
N GLY A 72 -22.21 -9.67 5.00
CA GLY A 72 -23.03 -10.29 3.96
C GLY A 72 -24.35 -10.95 4.41
N HIS A 73 -24.76 -10.75 5.67
CA HIS A 73 -26.01 -11.29 6.24
C HIS A 73 -27.02 -10.19 6.63
N GLY A 74 -27.03 -9.07 5.91
CA GLY A 74 -28.03 -7.99 6.03
C GLY A 74 -28.81 -7.79 4.75
#